data_AF-A0A970NGC7-F1
#
_entry.id   AF-A0A970NGC7-F1
#
_cell.length_a   1.000
_cell.length_b   1.000
_cell.length_c   1.000
_cell.angle_alpha   90.00
_cell.angle_beta   90.00
_cell.angle_gamma   90.00
#
_symmetry.space_group_name_H-M   'P 1'
#
loop_
_entity.id
_entity.type
_entity.pdbx_description
1 polymer ?
#
loop_
_entity_poly.entity_id
_entity_poly.type
_entity_poly.pdbx_seq_one_letter_code
_entity_poly.pdbx_strand_id
1 'polypeptide(L)' 'MEPNKWRQLTVLIKRQRVIARNRWVTDEEYVRETGDASAKVGDRIPLTPDEVRAAMDLAQRLAAHLARELREKRCHLAQP' A
#
# COMPACT_ATOMS: atom_id res chain seq x y z
N MET A 1 4.67 14.24 -6.06
CA MET A 1 4.01 13.37 -5.05
C MET A 1 5.05 12.98 -4.01
N GLU A 2 4.76 13.06 -2.71
CA GLU A 2 5.74 12.66 -1.70
C GLU A 2 6.01 11.14 -1.77
N PRO A 3 7.27 10.69 -1.88
CA PRO A 3 7.65 9.27 -1.93
C PRO A 3 7.07 8.41 -0.81
N ASN A 4 6.71 9.06 0.30
CA ASN A 4 6.25 8.42 1.53
C ASN A 4 4.88 7.72 1.38
N LYS A 5 3.97 8.24 0.54
CA LYS A 5 2.60 7.68 0.39
C LYS A 5 2.57 6.36 -0.38
N TRP A 6 3.41 6.22 -1.40
CA TRP A 6 3.56 4.96 -2.13
C TRP A 6 4.20 3.87 -1.28
N ARG A 7 5.15 4.27 -0.42
CA ARG A 7 5.74 3.35 0.57
C ARG A 7 4.68 2.85 1.55
N GLN A 8 3.85 3.74 2.10
CA GLN A 8 2.74 3.38 3.00
C GLN A 8 1.76 2.39 2.34
N LEU A 9 1.34 2.65 1.09
CA LEU A 9 0.47 1.74 0.36
C LEU A 9 1.13 0.35 0.14
N THR A 10 2.42 0.35 -0.19
CA THR A 10 3.18 -0.90 -0.42
C THR A 10 3.26 -1.76 0.84
N VAL A 11 3.48 -1.13 2.01
CA VAL A 11 3.47 -1.82 3.31
C VAL A 11 2.11 -2.47 3.57
N LEU A 12 1.02 -1.73 3.36
CA LEU A 12 -0.34 -2.23 3.58
C LEU A 12 -0.70 -3.40 2.64
N ILE A 13 -0.33 -3.32 1.36
CA ILE A 13 -0.54 -4.41 0.39
C ILE A 13 0.27 -5.66 0.77
N LYS A 14 1.53 -5.50 1.20
CA LYS A 14 2.36 -6.63 1.65
C LYS A 14 1.80 -7.27 2.92
N ARG A 15 1.35 -6.46 3.88
CA ARG A 15 0.64 -6.93 5.09
C ARG A 15 -0.60 -7.75 4.74
N GLN A 16 -1.42 -7.25 3.82
CA GLN A 16 -2.58 -7.98 3.30
C GLN A 16 -2.20 -9.29 2.62
N ARG A 17 -1.09 -9.33 1.87
CA ARG A 17 -0.60 -10.54 1.19
C ARG A 17 -0.12 -11.62 2.17
N VAL A 18 0.54 -11.24 3.27
CA VAL A 18 0.93 -12.17 4.35
C VAL A 18 -0.31 -12.77 5.03
N ILE A 19 -1.33 -11.96 5.26
CA ILE A 19 -2.62 -12.39 5.82
C ILE A 19 -3.38 -13.29 4.85
N ALA A 20 -3.49 -12.92 3.57
CA ALA A 20 -4.19 -13.69 2.54
C ALA A 20 -3.51 -15.04 2.23
N ARG A 21 -2.20 -15.15 2.45
CA ARG A 21 -1.45 -16.42 2.37
C ARG A 21 -1.62 -17.29 3.62
N ASN A 22 -2.58 -16.98 4.50
CA ASN A 22 -2.85 -17.70 5.75
C ASN A 22 -1.66 -17.82 6.69
N ARG A 23 -0.62 -17.00 6.51
CA ARG A 23 0.52 -17.05 7.42
C ARG A 23 0.20 -16.34 8.72
N TRP A 24 -0.64 -15.30 8.69
CA TRP A 24 -1.09 -14.48 9.84
C TRP A 24 0.02 -14.03 10.78
N VAL A 25 1.27 -14.26 10.41
CA VAL A 25 2.48 -14.24 11.22
C VAL A 25 3.49 -13.46 10.41
N THR A 26 4.08 -12.49 11.08
CA THR A 26 5.13 -11.64 10.55
C THR A 26 6.35 -12.50 10.23
N ASP A 27 6.86 -12.44 8.99
CA ASP A 27 8.11 -13.10 8.60
C ASP A 27 9.25 -12.07 8.40
N GLU A 28 10.48 -12.57 8.30
CA GLU A 28 11.67 -11.72 8.12
C GLU A 28 11.59 -10.87 6.85
N GLU A 29 10.97 -11.39 5.79
CA GLU A 29 10.74 -10.67 4.54
C GLU A 29 9.86 -9.44 4.78
N TYR A 30 8.73 -9.59 5.48
CA TYR A 30 7.85 -8.50 5.85
C TYR A 30 8.57 -7.43 6.70
N VAL A 31 9.28 -7.82 7.76
CA VAL A 31 9.96 -6.84 8.65
C VAL A 31 11.00 -6.03 7.88
N ARG A 32 11.82 -6.71 7.07
CA ARG A 32 12.87 -6.08 6.26
C ARG A 32 12.30 -5.10 5.23
N GLU A 33 11.22 -5.47 4.55
CA GLU A 33 10.69 -4.68 3.45
C GLU A 33 9.80 -3.52 3.91
N THR A 34 9.12 -3.68 5.04
CA THR A 34 8.21 -2.65 5.55
C THR A 34 8.92 -1.66 6.48
N GLY A 35 9.98 -2.09 7.17
CA GLY A 35 10.63 -1.28 8.21
C GLY A 35 9.71 -0.98 9.38
N ASP A 36 8.67 -1.78 9.58
CA ASP A 36 7.71 -1.64 10.66
C ASP A 36 8.39 -1.93 12.01
N ALA A 37 8.69 -0.87 12.77
CA ALA A 37 9.37 -0.97 14.06
C ALA A 37 8.55 -1.71 15.13
N SER A 38 7.24 -1.90 14.90
CA SER A 38 6.35 -2.64 15.79
C SER A 38 6.24 -4.12 15.43
N ALA A 39 6.71 -4.53 14.25
CA ALA A 39 6.59 -5.89 13.76
C ALA A 39 7.74 -6.78 14.28
N LYS A 40 7.39 -7.88 14.95
CA LYS A 40 8.34 -8.93 15.35
C LYS A 40 8.07 -10.21 14.58
N VAL A 41 9.13 -10.84 14.08
CA VAL A 41 9.03 -12.14 13.41
C VAL A 41 8.38 -13.16 14.34
N GLY A 42 7.38 -13.89 13.86
CA GLY A 42 6.62 -14.84 14.67
C GLY A 42 5.35 -14.27 15.33
N ASP A 43 5.21 -12.95 15.41
CA ASP A 43 4.00 -12.34 15.96
C ASP A 43 2.86 -12.37 14.95
N ARG A 44 1.65 -12.59 15.47
CA ARG A 44 0.45 -12.45 14.64
C ARG A 44 0.31 -11.00 14.21
N ILE A 45 0.06 -10.79 12.92
CA ILE A 45 -0.20 -9.46 12.38
C ILE A 45 -1.63 -9.06 12.81
N PRO A 46 -1.82 -8.09 13.72
CA PRO A 46 -3.15 -7.56 13.96
C PRO A 46 -3.57 -6.81 12.69
N LEU A 47 -4.78 -7.03 12.17
CA LEU A 47 -5.31 -6.21 11.09
C LEU A 47 -6.66 -5.69 11.56
N THR A 48 -6.72 -4.41 11.84
CA THR A 48 -7.96 -3.77 12.29
C THR A 48 -8.80 -3.34 11.08
N PRO A 49 -10.15 -3.29 11.23
CA PRO A 49 -11.02 -2.75 10.18
C PRO A 49 -10.66 -1.31 9.77
N ASP A 50 -10.12 -0.51 10.69
CA ASP A 50 -9.70 0.86 10.41
C ASP A 50 -8.43 0.93 9.56
N GLU A 51 -7.45 0.06 9.81
CA GLU A 51 -6.26 -0.06 8.94
C GLU A 51 -6.64 -0.49 7.52
N VAL A 52 -7.63 -1.37 7.37
CA VAL A 52 -8.15 -1.78 6.05
C VAL A 52 -8.84 -0.61 5.36
N ARG A 53 -9.71 0.11 6.06
CA ARG A 53 -10.36 1.33 5.52
C ARG A 53 -9.33 2.36 5.07
N ALA A 54 -8.34 2.65 5.91
CA ALA A 54 -7.28 3.59 5.58
C ALA A 54 -6.47 3.17 4.33
N ALA A 55 -6.20 1.87 4.19
CA ALA A 55 -5.54 1.33 3.00
C ALA A 55 -6.39 1.52 1.73
N MET A 56 -7.69 1.25 1.80
CA MET A 56 -8.62 1.42 0.69
C MET A 56 -8.74 2.88 0.26
N ASP A 57 -8.87 3.80 1.22
CA ASP A 57 -8.94 5.24 0.95
C ASP A 57 -7.65 5.74 0.28
N LEU A 58 -6.48 5.29 0.77
CA LEU A 58 -5.20 5.64 0.18
C LEU A 58 -5.08 5.11 -1.26
N ALA A 59 -5.48 3.87 -1.50
CA ALA A 59 -5.48 3.26 -2.83
C ALA A 59 -6.38 4.03 -3.80
N GLN A 60 -7.59 4.41 -3.36
CA GLN A 60 -8.54 5.16 -4.18
C GLN A 60 -7.99 6.54 -4.56
N ARG A 61 -7.37 7.25 -3.62
CA ARG A 61 -6.75 8.57 -3.88
C ARG A 61 -5.60 8.47 -4.88
N LEU A 62 -4.77 7.44 -4.77
CA LEU A 62 -3.65 7.21 -5.69
C LEU A 62 -4.15 6.84 -7.09
N ALA A 63 -5.17 5.98 -7.18
CA ALA A 63 -5.82 5.63 -8.45
C ALA A 63 -6.45 6.87 -9.13
N ALA A 64 -7.16 7.70 -8.37
CA ALA A 64 -7.74 8.94 -8.89
C ALA A 64 -6.68 9.91 -9.41
N HIS A 65 -5.55 10.02 -8.71
CA HIS A 65 -4.43 10.85 -9.13
C HIS A 65 -3.80 10.34 -10.43
N LEU A 66 -3.49 9.05 -10.53
CA LEU A 66 -2.97 8.44 -11.76
C LEU A 66 -3.95 8.60 -12.94
N ALA A 67 -5.24 8.39 -12.70
CA ALA A 67 -6.27 8.58 -13.74
C ALA A 67 -6.37 10.05 -14.20
N ARG A 68 -6.03 11.01 -13.34
CA ARG A 68 -5.95 12.42 -13.71
C ARG A 68 -4.68 12.70 -14.53
N GLU A 69 -3.51 12.28 -14.07
CA GLU A 69 -2.25 12.47 -14.79
C GLU A 69 -2.27 11.82 -16.18
N LEU A 70 -2.85 10.62 -16.29
CA LEU A 70 -3.01 9.93 -17.58
C LEU A 70 -3.95 10.71 -18.51
N ARG A 71 -5.04 11.30 -17.99
CA ARG A 71 -5.93 12.15 -18.78
C ARG A 71 -5.24 13.42 -19.26
N GLU A 72 -4.51 14.10 -18.37
CA GLU A 72 -3.76 15.32 -18.69
C GLU A 72 -2.68 15.06 -19.74
N LYS A 73 -1.91 13.98 -19.60
CA LYS A 73 -0.92 13.56 -20.62
C LYS A 73 -1.58 13.19 -21.96
N ARG A 74 -2.75 12.53 -21.93
CA ARG A 74 -3.49 12.19 -23.16
C ARG A 74 -4.06 13.43 -23.85
N CYS A 75 -4.42 14.48 -23.09
CA CYS A 75 -4.82 15.77 -23.64
C CYS A 75 -3.66 16.55 -24.29
N HIS A 76 -2.45 16.49 -23.74
CA HIS A 76 -1.26 17.12 -24.35
C HIS A 76 -0.79 16.43 -25.63
N LEU A 77 -0.97 15.11 -25.74
CA LEU A 77 -0.65 14.36 -26.97
C LEU A 77 -1.71 14.53 -28.08
N ALA A 78 -2.87 15.12 -27.76
CA ALA A 78 -3.98 15.36 -28.68
C ALA A 78 -4.08 16.82 -29.12
N GLN A 79 -3.14 17.68 -28.71
CA GLN A 79 -3.02 19.04 -29.24
C GLN A 79 -2.18 19.00 -30.54
N PRO A 80 -2.67 19.61 -31.64
CA PRO A 80 -2.04 19.55 -32.95
C PRO A 80 -0.70 20.28 -33.03
#